data_AF-A0A7J7EI36-F1
#
_entry.id   AF-A0A7J7EI36-F1
#
_cell.length_a   1.000
_cell.length_b   1.000
_cell.length_c   1.000
_cell.angle_alpha   90.00
_cell.angle_beta   90.00
_cell.angle_gamma   90.00
#
_symmetry.space_group_name_H-M   'P 1'
#
loop_
_entity.id
_entity.type
_entity.pdbx_description
1 polymer ?
#
loop_
_entity_poly.entity_id
_entity_poly.type
_entity_poly.pdbx_seq_one_letter_code
_entity_poly.pdbx_strand_id
1 'polypeptide(L)'
;MYPNHSLFLADINQERGVNECYKKNLMALKKFVRMKFLDGSLVDPVDSEWFGLYRSGQAKETIPLRETTLYTWDHLGLKAMDKAGQLVFLAVEGDHLQLSEEWF
;
A
#
# COMPACT_ATOMS: atom_id res chain seq x y z
N MET A 1 6.40 -1.20 19.28
CA MET A 1 7.67 -1.89 18.98
C MET A 1 8.07 -1.74 17.50
N TYR A 2 7.16 -1.86 16.54
CA TYR A 2 7.51 -1.77 15.11
C TYR A 2 8.02 -0.39 14.61
N PRO A 3 7.33 0.75 14.83
CA PRO A 3 7.70 2.01 14.16
C PRO A 3 9.10 2.53 14.50
N ASN A 4 9.59 2.24 15.71
CA ASN A 4 10.88 2.73 16.20
C ASN A 4 12.05 1.80 15.88
N HIS A 5 11.80 0.56 15.45
CA HIS A 5 12.84 -0.45 15.23
C HIS A 5 12.93 -0.92 13.77
N SER A 6 11.92 -0.64 12.95
CA SER A 6 11.98 -0.92 11.51
C SER A 6 12.93 0.05 10.82
N LEU A 7 14.03 -0.48 10.28
CA LEU A 7 15.06 0.31 9.59
C LEU A 7 14.63 0.78 8.19
N PHE A 8 13.64 0.12 7.61
CA PHE A 8 13.22 0.33 6.22
C PHE A 8 11.74 0.71 6.13
N LEU A 9 10.82 -0.19 6.49
CA LEU A 9 9.40 0.00 6.21
C LEU A 9 8.82 1.23 6.94
N ALA A 10 9.21 1.44 8.20
CA ALA A 10 8.79 2.62 8.96
C ALA A 10 9.43 3.93 8.45
N ASP A 11 10.55 3.84 7.71
CA ASP A 11 11.15 4.99 7.02
C ASP A 11 10.33 5.39 5.81
N ILE A 12 10.19 4.47 4.85
CA ILE A 12 9.55 4.75 3.57
C ILE A 12 8.04 5.03 3.72
N ASN A 13 7.41 4.52 4.78
CA ASN A 13 6.01 4.79 5.12
C ASN A 13 5.83 6.03 6.02
N GLN A 14 6.87 6.84 6.24
CA GLN A 14 6.77 8.12 6.93
C GLN A 14 6.25 8.00 8.39
N GLU A 15 6.54 6.89 9.06
CA GLU A 15 5.99 6.60 10.40
C GLU A 15 6.74 7.33 11.52
N ARG A 16 7.99 7.73 11.27
CA ARG A 16 8.85 8.46 12.22
C ARG A 16 8.94 9.96 11.93
N GLY A 17 8.36 10.40 10.82
CA GLY A 17 8.41 11.77 10.33
C GLY A 17 8.10 11.84 8.84
N VAL A 18 7.73 13.02 8.34
CA VAL A 18 7.42 13.22 6.93
C VAL A 18 8.69 13.62 6.18
N ASN A 19 9.15 12.77 5.28
CA ASN A 19 10.19 13.10 4.30
C ASN A 19 9.54 13.67 3.02
N GLU A 20 9.64 14.99 2.83
CA GLU A 20 9.04 15.69 1.68
C GLU A 20 9.59 15.20 0.32
N CYS A 21 10.85 14.75 0.28
CA CYS A 21 11.42 14.20 -0.95
C CYS A 21 10.74 12.88 -1.33
N TYR A 22 10.42 12.01 -0.38
CA TYR A 22 9.70 10.76 -0.67
C TYR A 22 8.32 11.03 -1.25
N LYS A 23 7.55 11.94 -0.62
CA LYS A 23 6.24 12.35 -1.12
C LYS A 23 6.33 12.94 -2.54
N LYS A 24 7.22 13.90 -2.76
CA LYS A 24 7.42 14.53 -4.07
C LYS A 24 7.79 13.51 -5.14
N ASN A 25 8.71 12.61 -4.84
CA ASN A 25 9.20 11.62 -5.80
C ASN A 25 8.13 10.58 -6.14
N LEU A 26 7.36 10.11 -5.15
CA LEU A 26 6.26 9.18 -5.40
C LEU A 26 5.16 9.81 -6.27
N MET A 27 4.80 11.06 -5.97
CA MET A 27 3.80 11.81 -6.74
C MET A 27 4.22 12.12 -8.19
N ALA A 28 5.53 12.05 -8.50
CA ALA A 28 6.03 12.24 -9.85
C ALA A 28 5.70 11.08 -10.81
N LEU A 29 5.26 9.93 -10.30
CA LEU A 29 4.81 8.81 -11.11
C LEU A 29 3.55 9.18 -11.91
N LYS A 30 3.52 8.83 -13.20
CA LYS A 30 2.29 9.02 -14.02
C LYS A 30 1.15 8.11 -13.56
N LYS A 31 1.49 6.87 -13.24
CA LYS A 31 0.59 5.85 -12.73
C LYS A 31 1.33 5.01 -11.70
N PHE A 32 0.63 4.61 -10.66
CA PHE A 32 1.08 3.65 -9.68
C PHE A 32 0.04 2.54 -9.60
N VAL A 33 0.34 1.44 -10.32
CA VAL A 33 -0.55 0.28 -10.44
C VAL A 33 -0.20 -0.71 -9.33
N ARG A 34 -1.22 -1.15 -8.59
CA ARG A 34 -1.10 -2.19 -7.56
C ARG A 34 -1.97 -3.38 -7.93
N MET A 35 -1.36 -4.56 -7.94
CA MET A 35 -2.04 -5.84 -8.14
C MET A 35 -2.36 -6.48 -6.81
N LYS A 36 -3.51 -7.14 -6.70
CA LYS A 36 -3.85 -8.04 -5.59
C LYS A 36 -4.22 -9.43 -6.12
N PHE A 37 -3.64 -10.47 -5.54
CA PHE A 37 -3.98 -11.87 -5.79
C PHE A 37 -5.05 -12.30 -4.80
N LEU A 38 -6.24 -12.65 -5.29
CA LEU A 38 -7.41 -12.87 -4.44
C LEU A 38 -7.31 -14.13 -3.58
N ASP A 39 -6.59 -15.15 -4.07
CA ASP A 39 -6.39 -16.43 -3.39
C ASP A 39 -4.97 -16.56 -2.81
N GLY A 40 -4.27 -15.43 -2.69
CA GLY A 40 -2.89 -15.37 -2.20
C GLY A 40 -2.74 -15.98 -0.81
N SER A 41 -1.93 -17.02 -0.69
CA SER A 41 -1.67 -17.72 0.58
C SER A 41 -0.36 -17.28 1.26
N LEU A 42 0.52 -16.60 0.52
CA LEU A 42 1.87 -16.23 0.97
C LEU A 42 1.94 -14.89 1.71
N VAL A 43 1.11 -13.92 1.32
CA VAL A 43 1.15 -12.55 1.85
C VAL A 43 0.07 -12.40 2.93
N ASP A 44 0.51 -12.12 4.16
CA ASP A 44 -0.38 -11.92 5.30
C ASP A 44 -0.19 -10.52 5.92
N PRO A 45 -1.19 -9.61 5.84
CA PRO A 45 -2.48 -9.78 5.18
C PRO A 45 -2.39 -9.51 3.68
N VAL A 46 -3.21 -10.19 2.87
CA VAL A 46 -3.31 -9.98 1.41
C VAL A 46 -3.65 -8.52 1.07
N ASP A 47 -4.36 -7.81 1.96
CA ASP A 47 -4.66 -6.38 1.79
C ASP A 47 -3.42 -5.49 1.68
N SER A 48 -2.25 -5.93 2.17
CA SER A 48 -0.98 -5.20 2.03
C SER A 48 -0.56 -5.01 0.56
N GLU A 49 -1.00 -5.89 -0.33
CA GLU A 49 -0.81 -5.78 -1.79
C GLU A 49 -1.52 -4.55 -2.38
N TRP A 50 -2.48 -3.96 -1.66
CA TRP A 50 -3.19 -2.71 -1.98
C TRP A 50 -3.03 -1.61 -0.91
N PHE A 51 -1.94 -1.64 -0.13
CA PHE A 51 -1.66 -0.69 0.99
C PHE A 51 -2.64 -0.77 2.16
N GLY A 52 -3.48 -1.80 2.21
CA GLY A 52 -4.20 -2.13 3.43
C GLY A 52 -3.26 -2.68 4.50
N LEU A 53 -3.71 -2.67 5.75
CA LEU A 53 -3.00 -3.29 6.86
C LEU A 53 -4.00 -3.75 7.92
N TYR A 54 -3.52 -4.50 8.90
CA TYR A 54 -4.28 -4.78 10.11
C TYR A 54 -4.65 -3.49 10.84
N ARG A 55 -5.89 -3.42 11.36
CA ARG A 55 -6.31 -2.35 12.27
C ARG A 55 -5.38 -2.36 13.49
N SER A 56 -4.88 -1.19 13.88
CA SER A 56 -3.87 -1.07 14.95
C SER A 56 -4.32 -1.71 16.27
N GLY A 57 -3.40 -2.36 16.97
CA GLY A 57 -3.63 -3.01 18.26
C GLY A 57 -4.06 -4.48 18.18
N GLN A 58 -4.23 -5.05 16.99
CA GLN A 58 -4.64 -6.44 16.76
C GLN A 58 -4.16 -6.96 15.40
N ALA A 59 -4.39 -8.25 15.10
CA ALA A 59 -3.93 -8.93 13.87
C ALA A 59 -5.00 -9.85 13.24
N LYS A 60 -6.25 -9.38 13.20
CA LYS A 60 -7.41 -10.12 12.67
C LYS A 60 -8.19 -9.29 11.64
N GLU A 61 -8.60 -8.09 12.00
CA GLU A 61 -9.33 -7.19 11.10
C GLU A 61 -8.37 -6.32 10.29
N THR A 62 -8.59 -6.20 8.98
CA THR A 62 -7.85 -5.30 8.10
C THR A 62 -8.62 -4.01 7.83
N ILE A 63 -7.90 -2.97 7.46
CA ILE A 63 -8.43 -1.70 6.97
C ILE A 63 -7.84 -1.38 5.60
N PRO A 64 -8.64 -0.83 4.66
CA PRO A 64 -8.14 -0.41 3.36
C PRO A 64 -7.25 0.84 3.47
N LEU A 65 -6.40 1.09 2.46
CA LEU A 65 -5.54 2.27 2.37
C LEU A 65 -6.28 3.57 2.76
N ARG A 66 -7.51 3.77 2.27
CA ARG A 66 -8.28 5.01 2.47
C ARG A 66 -8.66 5.31 3.91
N GLU A 67 -8.64 4.30 4.78
CA GLU A 67 -8.91 4.43 6.22
C GLU A 67 -7.64 4.60 7.07
N THR A 68 -6.46 4.51 6.45
CA THR A 68 -5.18 4.60 7.18
C THR A 68 -4.78 6.04 7.49
N THR A 69 -3.98 6.23 8.55
CA THR A 69 -3.36 7.55 8.84
C THR A 69 -2.47 8.02 7.68
N LEU A 70 -1.72 7.10 7.07
CA LEU A 70 -0.85 7.35 5.92
C LEU A 70 -1.59 8.07 4.78
N TYR A 71 -2.81 7.60 4.48
CA TYR A 71 -3.66 8.19 3.45
C TYR A 71 -4.41 9.44 3.94
N THR A 72 -5.03 9.38 5.12
CA THR A 72 -5.87 10.48 5.61
C THR A 72 -5.09 11.77 5.81
N TRP A 73 -3.85 11.66 6.33
CA TRP A 73 -2.91 12.78 6.51
C TRP A 73 -2.01 13.01 5.28
N ASP A 74 -2.11 12.14 4.26
CA ASP A 74 -1.43 12.27 2.98
C ASP A 74 0.11 12.38 3.09
N HIS A 75 0.74 11.65 4.02
CA HIS A 75 2.18 11.75 4.27
C HIS A 75 3.06 11.35 3.08
N LEU A 76 2.56 10.46 2.23
CA LEU A 76 3.23 10.02 1.00
C LEU A 76 2.64 10.61 -0.29
N GLY A 77 1.57 11.42 -0.20
CA GLY A 77 0.90 11.94 -1.40
C GLY A 77 -0.10 10.97 -2.03
N LEU A 78 -0.38 9.82 -1.40
CA LEU A 78 -1.28 8.79 -1.92
C LEU A 78 -2.72 9.31 -2.12
N LYS A 79 -3.20 10.22 -1.27
CA LYS A 79 -4.53 10.81 -1.40
C LYS A 79 -4.59 11.80 -2.56
N ALA A 80 -3.52 12.55 -2.77
CA ALA A 80 -3.41 13.42 -3.94
C ALA A 80 -3.35 12.59 -5.23
N MET A 81 -2.57 11.51 -5.23
CA MET A 81 -2.46 10.59 -6.37
C MET A 81 -3.78 9.87 -6.68
N ASP A 82 -4.52 9.39 -5.67
CA ASP A 82 -5.84 8.76 -5.87
C ASP A 82 -6.81 9.75 -6.54
N LYS A 83 -6.88 10.99 -6.04
CA LYS A 83 -7.73 12.04 -6.62
C LYS A 83 -7.34 12.45 -8.04
N ALA A 84 -6.04 12.40 -8.37
CA ALA A 84 -5.53 12.65 -9.71
C ALA A 84 -5.68 11.43 -10.65
N GLY A 85 -6.25 10.32 -10.17
CA GLY A 85 -6.38 9.09 -10.92
C GLY A 85 -5.03 8.41 -11.22
N GLN A 86 -3.99 8.72 -10.45
CA GLN A 86 -2.65 8.12 -10.60
C GLN A 86 -2.59 6.73 -9.95
N LEU A 87 -3.37 6.45 -8.91
CA LEU A 87 -3.45 5.11 -8.31
C LEU A 87 -4.41 4.22 -9.09
N VAL A 88 -3.96 3.01 -9.44
CA VAL A 88 -4.78 1.99 -10.11
C VAL A 88 -4.70 0.71 -9.30
N PHE A 89 -5.85 0.15 -8.96
CA PHE A 89 -5.97 -1.08 -8.21
C PHE A 89 -6.56 -2.16 -9.12
N LEU A 90 -5.79 -3.21 -9.35
CA LEU A 90 -6.18 -4.38 -10.14
C LEU A 90 -6.17 -5.61 -9.23
N ALA A 91 -7.10 -6.53 -9.47
CA ALA A 91 -7.18 -7.80 -8.77
C ALA A 91 -7.29 -8.92 -9.79
N VAL A 92 -6.75 -10.07 -9.42
CA VAL A 92 -6.77 -11.28 -10.24
C VAL A 92 -7.00 -12.49 -9.33
N GLU A 93 -7.76 -13.45 -9.83
CA GLU A 93 -7.91 -14.76 -9.18
C GLU A 93 -6.62 -15.56 -9.32
N GLY A 94 -6.31 -16.41 -8.33
CA GLY A 94 -5.07 -17.18 -8.28
C GLY A 94 -4.19 -16.82 -7.07
N ASP A 95 -3.22 -17.71 -6.81
CA ASP A 95 -2.26 -17.54 -5.73
C ASP A 95 -1.16 -16.53 -6.12
N HIS A 96 -0.26 -16.25 -5.19
CA HIS A 96 0.75 -15.22 -5.30
C HIS A 96 1.61 -15.37 -6.58
N LEU A 97 1.61 -14.32 -7.41
CA LEU A 97 2.30 -14.25 -8.70
C LEU A 97 1.80 -15.21 -9.79
N GLN A 98 0.65 -15.85 -9.57
CA GLN A 98 0.01 -16.69 -10.58
C GLN A 98 -0.79 -15.83 -11.57
N LEU A 99 -0.24 -15.61 -12.76
CA LEU A 99 -0.85 -14.83 -13.83
C LEU A 99 -0.84 -15.64 -15.14
N SER A 100 -1.91 -15.52 -15.94
CA SER A 100 -1.95 -16.05 -17.30
C SER A 100 -1.35 -15.06 -18.29
N GLU A 101 -0.87 -15.55 -19.44
CA GLU A 101 -0.43 -14.69 -20.55
C GLU A 101 -1.57 -13.83 -21.12
N GLU A 102 -2.82 -14.31 -21.08
CA GLU A 102 -3.99 -13.54 -21.54
C GLU A 102 -4.27 -12.32 -20.66
N TRP A 103 -3.95 -12.44 -19.36
CA TRP A 103 -4.15 -11.36 -18.41
C TRP A 103 -3.03 -10.29 -18.50
N PHE A 104 -1.80 -10.69 -18.86
CA PHE A 104 -0.59 -9.85 -18.87
C PHE A 104 -0.46 -8.97 -20.13
#